data_AF-A0A6P6RNV2-F1
#
_entry.id   AF-A0A6P6RNV2-F1
#
_cell.length_a   1.000
_cell.length_b   1.000
_cell.length_c   1.000
_cell.angle_alpha   90.00
_cell.angle_beta   90.00
_cell.angle_gamma   90.00
#
_symmetry.space_group_name_H-M   'P 1'
#
loop_
_entity.id
_entity.type
_entity.pdbx_description
1 polymer ?
#
loop_
_entity_poly.entity_id
_entity_poly.type
_entity_poly.pdbx_seq_one_letter_code
_entity_poly.pdbx_strand_id
1 'polypeptide(L)'
;MGNQFLSSLEVMTSCSQCPTVLLDAETLVSCGLLETLKFSVLELQEHLDTYNSKREAAEQWLDNCRKTFGDKDSNQRPNTQAQQMEMLAELELCRRLYKLHFQLLLLFQAYCKLVSRVDTIKREAEVTNMSEELAILESCLKEAESVGDGQQGVGEFEVDQSSTETAIHSLIESLRARDFSTAIAQVKAFRCLWPNDIFGNERDDAVQTLLHIYFRHQTLGQTGCLAVVGPSRDLSQASARLMELNLQIREALCQAATHPHTHQTHILSPTPTAHIQTQIDTQNTVLSTEL
;
A
#
# COMPACT_ATOMS: atom_id res chain seq x y z
N MET A 1 -12.03 -15.56 -6.61
CA MET A 1 -11.35 -14.96 -5.44
C MET A 1 -10.05 -14.23 -5.82
N GLY A 2 -9.14 -14.80 -6.63
CA GLY A 2 -7.84 -14.16 -6.95
C GLY A 2 -7.91 -12.71 -7.46
N ASN A 3 -8.83 -12.42 -8.40
CA ASN A 3 -8.96 -11.06 -8.96
C ASN A 3 -9.35 -10.00 -7.91
N GLN A 4 -10.12 -10.36 -6.89
CA GLN A 4 -10.51 -9.42 -5.84
C GLN A 4 -9.30 -8.99 -5.00
N PHE A 5 -8.39 -9.92 -4.69
CA PHE A 5 -7.14 -9.60 -4.01
C PHE A 5 -6.21 -8.72 -4.86
N LEU A 6 -6.16 -8.94 -6.19
CA LEU A 6 -5.40 -8.07 -7.10
C LEU A 6 -5.97 -6.65 -7.13
N SER A 7 -7.29 -6.51 -7.24
CA SER A 7 -7.93 -5.20 -7.17
C SER A 7 -7.68 -4.48 -5.84
N SER A 8 -7.63 -5.22 -4.72
CA SER A 8 -7.24 -4.63 -3.43
C SER A 8 -5.80 -4.12 -3.43
N LEU A 9 -4.87 -4.87 -4.02
CA LEU A 9 -3.46 -4.47 -4.13
C LEU A 9 -3.29 -3.22 -5.00
N GLU A 10 -4.05 -3.12 -6.10
CA GLU A 10 -4.05 -1.93 -6.97
C GLU A 10 -4.49 -0.68 -6.21
N VAL A 11 -5.60 -0.77 -5.47
CA VAL A 11 -6.11 0.34 -4.64
C VAL A 11 -5.05 0.77 -3.62
N MET A 12 -4.39 -0.18 -2.96
CA MET A 12 -3.34 0.13 -2.00
C MET A 12 -2.12 0.78 -2.62
N THR A 13 -1.66 0.26 -3.75
CA THR A 13 -0.49 0.79 -4.44
C THR A 13 -0.74 2.24 -4.88
N SER A 14 -1.97 2.56 -5.27
CA SER A 14 -2.39 3.91 -5.64
C SER A 14 -2.38 4.94 -4.49
N CYS A 15 -2.34 4.48 -3.23
CA CYS A 15 -2.37 5.29 -2.02
C CYS A 15 -1.15 5.06 -1.11
N SER A 16 -0.06 4.54 -1.67
CA SER A 16 1.13 4.10 -0.91
C SER A 16 2.05 5.25 -0.46
N GLN A 17 1.96 6.41 -1.12
CA GLN A 17 2.78 7.58 -0.78
C GLN A 17 2.24 8.25 0.48
N CYS A 18 3.14 8.46 1.45
CA CYS A 18 2.84 9.13 2.71
C CYS A 18 3.12 10.64 2.61
N PRO A 19 2.29 11.49 3.24
CA PRO A 19 2.63 12.90 3.36
C PRO A 19 3.77 13.11 4.36
N THR A 20 4.64 14.08 4.08
CA THR A 20 5.65 14.58 5.01
C THR A 20 5.02 15.66 5.88
N VAL A 21 5.13 15.52 7.20
CA VAL A 21 4.63 16.50 8.18
C VAL A 21 5.82 17.25 8.79
N LEU A 22 5.82 18.57 8.67
CA LEU A 22 6.85 19.47 9.17
C LEU A 22 6.23 20.39 10.22
N LEU A 23 6.78 20.36 11.44
CA LEU A 23 6.41 21.23 12.54
C LEU A 23 7.54 21.26 13.57
N ASP A 24 7.57 22.30 14.39
CA ASP A 24 8.47 22.36 15.54
C ASP A 24 7.90 21.57 16.74
N ALA A 25 8.80 21.23 17.67
CA ALA A 25 8.46 20.43 18.85
C ALA A 25 7.51 21.15 19.82
N GLU A 26 7.54 22.48 19.87
CA GLU A 26 6.67 23.25 20.75
C GLU A 26 5.23 23.21 20.21
N THR A 27 5.05 23.45 18.91
CA THR A 27 3.76 23.30 18.21
C THR A 27 3.19 21.89 18.32
N LEU A 28 4.03 20.86 18.23
CA LEU A 28 3.63 19.45 18.37
C LEU A 28 2.96 19.19 19.74
N VAL A 29 3.47 19.83 20.79
CA VAL A 29 2.99 19.70 22.16
C VAL A 29 1.80 20.63 22.41
N SER A 30 1.87 21.91 21.99
CA SER A 30 0.83 22.91 22.26
C SER A 30 -0.51 22.59 21.59
N CYS A 31 -0.49 22.03 20.37
CA CYS A 31 -1.69 21.58 19.66
C CYS A 31 -2.22 20.22 20.17
N GLY A 32 -1.60 19.61 21.19
CA GLY A 32 -1.98 18.27 21.67
C GLY A 32 -1.79 17.15 20.63
N LEU A 33 -1.06 17.43 19.54
CA LEU A 33 -0.84 16.50 18.45
C LEU A 33 0.03 15.32 18.91
N LEU A 34 1.03 15.55 19.78
CA LEU A 34 1.90 14.49 20.28
C LEU A 34 1.13 13.31 20.86
N GLU A 35 0.21 13.56 21.79
CA GLU A 35 -0.57 12.49 22.43
C GLU A 35 -1.52 11.83 21.43
N THR A 36 -2.12 12.64 20.55
CA THR A 36 -3.00 12.15 19.48
C THR A 36 -2.27 11.22 18.51
N LEU A 37 -1.05 11.57 18.10
CA LEU A 37 -0.20 10.77 17.21
C LEU A 37 0.32 9.52 17.90
N LYS A 38 0.73 9.62 19.17
CA LYS A 38 1.27 8.49 19.94
C LYS A 38 0.33 7.28 19.92
N PHE A 39 -0.94 7.49 20.22
CA PHE A 39 -1.93 6.41 20.17
C PHE A 39 -2.16 5.90 18.75
N SER A 40 -2.20 6.78 17.74
CA SER A 40 -2.36 6.37 16.35
C SER A 40 -1.18 5.56 15.82
N VAL A 41 0.04 5.90 16.21
CA VAL A 41 1.26 5.16 15.84
C VAL A 41 1.25 3.78 16.50
N LEU A 42 0.83 3.68 17.76
CA LEU A 42 0.68 2.39 18.44
C LEU A 42 -0.41 1.52 17.78
N GLU A 43 -1.56 2.08 17.41
CA GLU A 43 -2.63 1.38 16.68
C GLU A 43 -2.11 0.85 15.32
N LEU A 44 -1.39 1.69 14.57
CA LEU A 44 -0.75 1.30 13.31
C LEU A 44 0.27 0.17 13.49
N GLN A 45 1.12 0.30 14.50
CA GLN A 45 2.15 -0.70 14.80
C GLN A 45 1.51 -2.06 15.13
N GLU A 46 0.51 -2.09 15.99
CA GLU A 46 -0.22 -3.33 16.33
C GLU A 46 -0.87 -3.95 15.10
N HIS A 47 -1.47 -3.13 14.23
CA HIS A 47 -2.06 -3.63 12.99
C HIS A 47 -1.01 -4.21 12.03
N LEU A 48 0.16 -3.58 11.94
CA LEU A 48 1.28 -4.02 11.11
C LEU A 48 1.90 -5.32 11.63
N ASP A 49 2.10 -5.43 12.94
CA ASP A 49 2.66 -6.63 13.57
C ASP A 49 1.73 -7.84 13.39
N THR A 50 0.42 -7.63 13.57
CA THR A 50 -0.59 -8.66 13.29
C THR A 50 -0.63 -9.01 11.79
N TYR A 51 -0.46 -8.04 10.90
CA TYR A 51 -0.43 -8.28 9.46
C TYR A 51 0.77 -9.15 9.09
N ASN A 52 1.97 -8.81 9.57
CA ASN A 52 3.19 -9.59 9.33
C ASN A 52 3.06 -11.02 9.84
N SER A 53 2.55 -11.21 11.07
CA SER A 53 2.30 -12.54 11.63
C SER A 53 1.35 -13.39 10.77
N LYS A 54 0.27 -12.77 10.25
CA LYS A 54 -0.68 -13.44 9.34
C LYS A 54 -0.05 -13.73 7.97
N ARG A 55 0.82 -12.85 7.47
CA ARG A 55 1.53 -13.02 6.20
C ARG A 55 2.43 -14.24 6.27
N GLU A 56 3.26 -14.31 7.29
CA GLU A 56 4.15 -15.44 7.55
C GLU A 56 3.38 -16.76 7.67
N ALA A 57 2.26 -16.77 8.39
CA ALA A 57 1.40 -17.95 8.47
C ALA A 57 0.79 -18.36 7.12
N ALA A 58 0.40 -17.41 6.27
CA ALA A 58 -0.13 -17.69 4.94
C ALA A 58 0.95 -18.22 3.99
N GLU A 59 2.15 -17.61 4.02
CA GLU A 59 3.32 -18.05 3.25
C GLU A 59 3.76 -19.47 3.66
N GLN A 60 3.85 -19.73 4.96
CA GLN A 60 4.19 -21.07 5.46
C GLN A 60 3.16 -22.12 5.04
N TRP A 61 1.86 -21.79 5.03
CA TRP A 61 0.82 -22.70 4.55
C TRP A 61 0.97 -22.97 3.04
N LEU A 62 1.21 -21.92 2.25
CA LEU A 62 1.45 -22.05 0.81
C LEU A 62 2.65 -22.95 0.51
N ASP A 63 3.76 -22.76 1.23
CA ASP A 63 4.96 -23.59 1.09
C ASP A 63 4.71 -25.04 1.46
N ASN A 64 3.96 -25.30 2.53
CA ASN A 64 3.56 -26.66 2.91
C ASN A 64 2.67 -27.31 1.86
N CYS A 65 1.71 -26.57 1.29
CA CYS A 65 0.90 -27.05 0.17
C CYS A 65 1.77 -27.39 -1.04
N ARG A 66 2.74 -26.54 -1.41
CA ARG A 66 3.67 -26.82 -2.52
C ARG A 66 4.50 -28.06 -2.27
N LYS A 67 4.98 -28.28 -1.05
CA LYS A 67 5.74 -29.51 -0.70
C LYS A 67 4.86 -30.76 -0.71
N THR A 68 3.60 -30.65 -0.32
CA THR A 68 2.68 -31.78 -0.20
C THR A 68 2.04 -32.18 -1.53
N PHE A 69 1.74 -31.20 -2.39
CA PHE A 69 0.98 -31.39 -3.64
C PHE A 69 1.75 -31.00 -4.91
N GLY A 70 2.93 -30.37 -4.80
CA GLY A 70 3.69 -29.84 -5.94
C GLY A 70 4.60 -30.84 -6.63
N ASP A 71 4.89 -31.99 -6.01
CA ASP A 71 5.66 -33.07 -6.64
C ASP A 71 4.73 -33.96 -7.46
N LYS A 72 4.23 -33.41 -8.58
CA LYS A 72 3.35 -34.13 -9.52
C LYS A 72 4.22 -34.95 -10.47
N ASP A 73 4.72 -36.10 -9.99
CA ASP A 73 5.20 -37.15 -10.88
C ASP A 73 4.03 -37.59 -11.76
N SER A 74 4.11 -37.26 -13.05
CA SER A 74 3.00 -37.15 -14.02
C SER A 74 2.30 -38.46 -14.39
N ASN A 75 2.58 -39.56 -13.69
CA ASN A 75 2.10 -40.89 -13.98
C ASN A 75 1.06 -41.46 -12.99
N GLN A 76 0.71 -40.74 -11.92
CA GLN A 76 -0.35 -41.19 -11.01
C GLN A 76 -1.62 -40.35 -11.19
N ARG A 77 -2.71 -41.00 -11.62
CA ARG A 77 -4.05 -40.39 -11.55
C ARG A 77 -4.34 -40.07 -10.07
N PRO A 78 -4.61 -38.80 -9.71
CA PRO A 78 -4.94 -38.48 -8.33
C PRO A 78 -6.23 -39.21 -7.96
N ASN A 79 -6.16 -40.05 -6.91
CA ASN A 79 -7.33 -40.65 -6.29
C ASN A 79 -8.26 -39.53 -5.79
N THR A 80 -9.58 -39.72 -5.85
CA THR A 80 -10.62 -38.78 -5.40
C THR A 80 -10.36 -38.20 -4.01
N GLN A 81 -9.74 -38.99 -3.11
CA GLN A 81 -9.35 -38.55 -1.77
C GLN A 81 -8.21 -37.51 -1.76
N ALA A 82 -7.22 -37.63 -2.66
CA ALA A 82 -6.14 -36.67 -2.80
C ALA A 82 -6.64 -35.33 -3.36
N GLN A 83 -7.57 -35.39 -4.32
CA GLN A 83 -8.23 -34.19 -4.87
C GLN A 83 -9.07 -33.47 -3.81
N GLN A 84 -9.76 -34.22 -2.95
CA GLN A 84 -10.51 -33.65 -1.84
C GLN A 84 -9.60 -32.94 -0.82
N MET A 85 -8.41 -33.50 -0.55
CA MET A 85 -7.43 -32.90 0.35
C MET A 85 -6.78 -31.64 -0.23
N GLU A 86 -6.46 -31.63 -1.53
CA GLU A 86 -5.94 -30.45 -2.26
C GLU A 86 -6.96 -29.30 -2.19
N MET A 87 -8.24 -29.58 -2.46
CA MET A 87 -9.32 -28.60 -2.35
C MET A 87 -9.49 -28.03 -0.94
N LEU A 88 -9.43 -28.85 0.11
CA LEU A 88 -9.49 -28.37 1.50
C LEU A 88 -8.30 -27.47 1.84
N ALA A 89 -7.12 -27.80 1.32
CA ALA A 89 -5.91 -27.02 1.51
C ALA A 89 -5.97 -25.65 0.79
N GLU A 90 -6.52 -25.62 -0.43
CA GLU A 90 -6.81 -24.37 -1.16
C GLU A 90 -7.83 -23.51 -0.43
N LEU A 91 -8.91 -24.10 0.08
CA LEU A 91 -9.92 -23.37 0.84
C LEU A 91 -9.32 -22.75 2.11
N GLU A 92 -8.46 -23.49 2.82
CA GLU A 92 -7.76 -22.97 3.99
C GLU A 92 -6.77 -21.84 3.65
N LEU A 93 -6.08 -21.94 2.51
CA LEU A 93 -5.25 -20.86 1.99
C LEU A 93 -6.11 -19.60 1.74
N CYS A 94 -7.28 -19.76 1.09
CA CYS A 94 -8.21 -18.64 0.89
C CYS A 94 -8.67 -18.01 2.21
N ARG A 95 -8.94 -18.81 3.26
CA ARG A 95 -9.28 -18.28 4.60
C ARG A 95 -8.14 -17.47 5.20
N ARG A 96 -6.89 -17.95 5.09
CA ARG A 96 -5.71 -17.23 5.58
C ARG A 96 -5.49 -15.93 4.82
N LEU A 97 -5.58 -15.95 3.49
CA LEU A 97 -5.49 -14.75 2.65
C LEU A 97 -6.58 -13.74 2.96
N TYR A 98 -7.82 -14.20 3.21
CA TYR A 98 -8.90 -13.31 3.65
C TYR A 98 -8.57 -12.63 4.98
N LYS A 99 -8.09 -13.38 5.99
CA LYS A 99 -7.69 -12.81 7.30
C LYS A 99 -6.55 -11.80 7.17
N LEU A 100 -5.61 -12.05 6.27
CA LEU A 100 -4.52 -11.14 5.95
C LEU A 100 -5.04 -9.86 5.31
N HIS A 101 -5.89 -9.98 4.29
CA HIS A 101 -6.51 -8.84 3.62
C HIS A 101 -7.42 -8.02 4.55
N PHE A 102 -8.15 -8.67 5.45
CA PHE A 102 -8.91 -7.98 6.49
C PHE A 102 -8.02 -7.17 7.43
N GLN A 103 -6.88 -7.74 7.85
CA GLN A 103 -5.92 -7.01 8.68
C GLN A 103 -5.36 -5.78 7.95
N LEU A 104 -5.11 -5.92 6.66
CA LEU A 104 -4.63 -4.86 5.79
C LEU A 104 -5.62 -3.70 5.68
N LEU A 105 -6.93 -4.02 5.59
CA LEU A 105 -7.99 -3.02 5.66
C LEU A 105 -7.95 -2.26 6.99
N LEU A 106 -7.78 -2.95 8.13
CA LEU A 106 -7.70 -2.30 9.43
C LEU A 106 -6.47 -1.38 9.54
N LEU A 107 -5.31 -1.85 9.08
CA LEU A 107 -4.09 -1.05 9.01
C LEU A 107 -4.31 0.21 8.17
N PHE A 108 -4.92 0.07 6.99
CA PHE A 108 -5.23 1.20 6.12
C PHE A 108 -6.21 2.18 6.77
N GLN A 109 -7.24 1.68 7.47
CA GLN A 109 -8.18 2.54 8.20
C GLN A 109 -7.50 3.31 9.33
N ALA A 110 -6.61 2.67 10.10
CA ALA A 110 -5.83 3.34 11.12
C ALA A 110 -4.91 4.42 10.51
N TYR A 111 -4.32 4.16 9.34
CA TYR A 111 -3.55 5.14 8.58
C TYR A 111 -4.42 6.33 8.13
N CYS A 112 -5.60 6.08 7.59
CA CYS A 112 -6.54 7.14 7.21
C CYS A 112 -6.90 8.02 8.42
N LYS A 113 -7.18 7.41 9.58
CA LYS A 113 -7.47 8.14 10.83
C LYS A 113 -6.30 9.03 11.23
N LEU A 114 -5.06 8.54 11.12
CA LEU A 114 -3.85 9.30 11.42
C LEU A 114 -3.73 10.54 10.51
N VAL A 115 -3.85 10.34 9.20
CA VAL A 115 -3.77 11.43 8.22
C VAL A 115 -4.87 12.47 8.47
N SER A 116 -6.11 12.05 8.75
CA SER A 116 -7.21 12.96 9.06
C SER A 116 -6.99 13.76 10.35
N ARG A 117 -6.33 13.19 11.37
CA ARG A 117 -5.95 13.90 12.60
C ARG A 117 -4.96 15.02 12.30
N VAL A 118 -3.93 14.72 11.51
CA VAL A 118 -2.95 15.73 11.06
C VAL A 118 -3.64 16.83 10.24
N ASP A 119 -4.54 16.48 9.33
CA ASP A 119 -5.25 17.46 8.50
C ASP A 119 -6.19 18.38 9.31
N THR A 120 -6.74 17.88 10.42
CA THR A 120 -7.60 18.67 11.30
C THR A 120 -6.83 19.84 11.93
N ILE A 121 -5.57 19.60 12.35
CA ILE A 121 -4.74 20.62 13.00
C ILE A 121 -4.33 21.73 12.03
N LYS A 122 -4.20 21.43 10.74
CA LYS A 122 -3.95 22.44 9.70
C LYS A 122 -5.01 23.55 9.67
N ARG A 123 -6.17 23.35 10.31
CA ARG A 123 -7.31 24.28 10.35
C ARG A 123 -7.49 24.95 11.70
N GLU A 124 -6.62 24.69 12.67
CA GLU A 124 -6.65 25.39 13.96
C GLU A 124 -6.20 26.84 13.80
N ALA A 125 -6.91 27.77 14.45
CA ALA A 125 -6.69 29.20 14.27
C ALA A 125 -5.33 29.69 14.81
N GLU A 126 -4.73 28.93 15.72
CA GLU A 126 -3.42 29.21 16.32
C GLU A 126 -2.26 28.70 15.46
N VAL A 127 -2.56 27.98 14.36
CA VAL A 127 -1.56 27.35 13.49
C VAL A 127 -1.43 28.09 12.16
N THR A 128 -0.22 28.55 11.86
CA THR A 128 0.19 29.06 10.55
C THR A 128 0.49 27.89 9.62
N ASN A 129 -0.40 27.68 8.65
CA ASN A 129 -0.28 26.60 7.68
C ASN A 129 0.56 27.01 6.46
N MET A 130 1.74 26.38 6.31
CA MET A 130 2.69 26.63 5.20
C MET A 130 2.66 25.52 4.13
N SER A 131 1.64 24.66 4.15
CA SER A 131 1.59 23.48 3.28
C SER A 131 1.56 23.81 1.79
N GLU A 132 0.83 24.86 1.39
CA GLU A 132 0.71 25.24 -0.02
C GLU A 132 2.03 25.81 -0.55
N GLU A 133 2.69 26.68 0.22
CA GLU A 133 3.98 27.23 -0.14
C GLU A 133 5.04 26.13 -0.33
N LEU A 134 5.11 25.19 0.61
CA LEU A 134 6.04 24.07 0.51
C LEU A 134 5.68 23.06 -0.58
N ALA A 135 4.39 22.86 -0.88
CA ALA A 135 3.98 21.98 -1.98
C ALA A 135 4.40 22.55 -3.35
N ILE A 136 4.28 23.88 -3.54
CA ILE A 136 4.79 24.56 -4.73
C ILE A 136 6.30 24.41 -4.81
N LEU A 137 7.00 24.66 -3.70
CA LEU A 137 8.46 24.53 -3.62
C LEU A 137 8.91 23.10 -3.95
N GLU A 138 8.22 22.09 -3.40
CA GLU A 138 8.49 20.67 -3.67
C GLU A 138 8.34 20.35 -5.17
N SER A 139 7.26 20.84 -5.81
CA SER A 139 7.03 20.63 -7.24
C SER A 139 8.16 21.22 -8.07
N CYS A 140 8.52 22.48 -7.80
CA CYS A 140 9.60 23.16 -8.53
C CYS A 140 10.96 22.47 -8.35
N LEU A 141 11.26 21.99 -7.13
CA LEU A 141 12.50 21.25 -6.85
C LEU A 141 12.52 19.90 -7.57
N LYS A 142 11.41 19.14 -7.56
CA LYS A 142 11.31 17.86 -8.30
C LYS A 142 11.48 18.06 -9.80
N GLU A 143 10.91 19.11 -10.37
CA GLU A 143 11.09 19.47 -11.77
C GLU A 143 12.57 19.78 -12.08
N ALA A 144 13.21 20.62 -11.27
CA ALA A 144 14.63 20.96 -11.45
C ALA A 144 15.56 19.74 -11.30
N GLU A 145 15.28 18.82 -10.36
CA GLU A 145 16.07 17.60 -10.19
C GLU A 145 15.97 16.68 -11.41
N SER A 146 14.77 16.54 -11.98
CA SER A 146 14.54 15.69 -13.15
C SER A 146 15.29 16.18 -14.41
N VAL A 147 15.54 17.49 -14.52
CA VAL A 147 16.27 18.10 -15.64
C VAL A 147 17.80 18.02 -15.42
N GLY A 148 18.24 18.10 -14.17
CA GLY A 148 19.67 18.14 -13.81
C GLY A 148 20.42 16.80 -13.91
N ASP A 149 19.71 15.66 -13.92
CA ASP A 149 20.31 14.32 -13.94
C ASP A 149 21.09 13.99 -15.24
N GLY A 150 21.00 14.86 -16.26
CA GLY A 150 21.75 14.78 -17.52
C GLY A 150 23.07 15.56 -17.56
N GLN A 151 23.37 16.39 -16.56
CA GLN A 151 24.57 17.24 -16.52
C GLN A 151 25.31 17.06 -15.19
N GLN A 152 26.11 16.00 -15.10
CA GLN A 152 27.22 15.90 -14.14
C GLN A 152 28.30 16.92 -14.52
N GLY A 153 28.01 18.20 -14.32
CA GLY A 153 29.03 19.21 -14.10
C GLY A 153 29.15 19.37 -12.60
N VAL A 154 30.18 18.78 -12.00
CA VAL A 154 30.71 19.27 -10.73
C VAL A 154 31.15 20.71 -10.99
N GLY A 155 30.20 21.64 -10.88
CA GLY A 155 30.52 23.05 -10.79
C GLY A 155 31.40 23.17 -9.56
N GLU A 156 32.63 23.63 -9.77
CA GLU A 156 33.50 24.11 -8.71
C GLU A 156 32.72 25.24 -8.02
N PHE A 157 31.89 24.88 -7.04
CA PHE A 157 31.47 25.84 -6.04
C PHE A 157 32.76 26.22 -5.34
N GLU A 158 33.21 27.46 -5.51
CA GLU A 158 34.25 28.04 -4.66
C GLU A 158 33.73 27.92 -3.22
N VAL A 159 34.16 26.87 -2.53
CA VAL A 159 33.79 26.56 -1.16
C VAL A 159 34.54 27.53 -0.25
N ASP A 160 34.11 28.79 -0.25
CA ASP A 160 34.53 29.77 0.76
C ASP A 160 33.59 29.74 1.98
N GLN A 161 32.79 28.67 2.13
CA GLN A 161 31.86 28.51 3.22
C GLN A 161 32.56 27.84 4.42
N SER A 162 33.22 28.67 5.22
CA SER A 162 33.89 28.25 6.46
C SER A 162 32.93 27.77 7.57
N SER A 163 31.61 27.92 7.41
CA SER A 163 30.61 27.50 8.39
C SER A 163 29.33 26.94 7.78
N THR A 164 28.66 26.05 8.52
CA THR A 164 27.34 25.49 8.15
C THR A 164 26.26 26.57 8.07
N GLU A 165 26.35 27.64 8.86
CA GLU A 165 25.41 28.76 8.85
C GLU A 165 25.46 29.53 7.52
N THR A 166 26.67 29.79 7.00
CA THR A 166 26.86 30.43 5.68
C THR A 166 26.31 29.56 4.56
N ALA A 167 26.47 28.24 4.68
CA ALA A 167 25.92 27.27 3.73
C ALA A 167 24.39 27.26 3.71
N ILE A 168 23.76 27.27 4.89
CA ILE A 168 22.30 27.43 5.01
C ILE A 168 21.86 28.74 4.36
N HIS A 169 22.55 29.85 4.64
CA HIS A 169 22.18 31.15 4.09
C HIS A 169 22.21 31.15 2.56
N SER A 170 23.29 30.62 1.97
CA SER A 170 23.44 30.50 0.52
C SER A 170 22.33 29.66 -0.11
N LEU A 171 21.95 28.55 0.52
CA LEU A 171 20.80 27.73 0.07
C LEU A 171 19.49 28.48 0.10
N ILE A 172 19.22 29.18 1.21
CA ILE A 172 17.98 29.95 1.38
C ILE A 172 17.92 31.08 0.35
N GLU A 173 19.04 31.73 0.04
CA GLU A 173 19.12 32.73 -1.04
C GLU A 173 18.79 32.12 -2.40
N SER A 174 19.39 30.98 -2.76
CA SER A 174 19.08 30.28 -4.02
C SER A 174 17.60 29.87 -4.12
N LEU A 175 17.03 29.33 -3.03
CA LEU A 175 15.60 28.98 -2.97
C LEU A 175 14.69 30.22 -3.13
N ARG A 176 15.04 31.34 -2.48
CA ARG A 176 14.29 32.62 -2.59
C ARG A 176 14.41 33.24 -3.98
N ALA A 177 15.58 33.11 -4.60
CA ALA A 177 15.83 33.54 -5.98
C ALA A 177 15.16 32.64 -7.03
N ARG A 178 14.53 31.54 -6.61
CA ARG A 178 13.96 30.49 -7.48
C ARG A 178 14.99 29.80 -8.37
N ASP A 179 16.25 29.78 -7.95
CA ASP A 179 17.31 29.03 -8.60
C ASP A 179 17.42 27.63 -7.99
N PHE A 180 16.44 26.78 -8.36
CA PHE A 180 16.27 25.45 -7.80
C PHE A 180 17.38 24.48 -8.20
N SER A 181 17.91 24.60 -9.42
CA SER A 181 19.02 23.78 -9.90
C SER A 181 20.28 24.03 -9.07
N THR A 182 20.58 25.29 -8.77
CA THR A 182 21.70 25.66 -7.91
C THR A 182 21.47 25.16 -6.48
N ALA A 183 20.26 25.31 -5.92
CA ALA A 183 19.97 24.82 -4.56
C ALA A 183 20.17 23.29 -4.43
N ILE A 184 19.75 22.52 -5.44
CA ILE A 184 19.96 21.06 -5.47
C ILE A 184 21.46 20.72 -5.56
N ALA A 185 22.19 21.41 -6.44
CA ALA A 185 23.63 21.20 -6.58
C ALA A 185 24.40 21.57 -5.30
N GLN A 186 24.03 22.67 -4.65
CA GLN A 186 24.57 23.10 -3.36
C GLN A 186 24.33 22.06 -2.26
N VAL A 187 23.10 21.55 -2.08
CA VAL A 187 22.86 20.50 -1.07
C VAL A 187 23.68 19.24 -1.36
N LYS A 188 23.78 18.82 -2.62
CA LYS A 188 24.61 17.67 -3.01
C LYS A 188 26.09 17.92 -2.72
N ALA A 189 26.60 19.12 -2.94
CA ALA A 189 27.97 19.51 -2.60
C ALA A 189 28.20 19.57 -1.08
N PHE A 190 27.26 20.15 -0.32
CA PHE A 190 27.40 20.32 1.13
C PHE A 190 27.36 19.00 1.90
N ARG A 191 26.66 17.98 1.38
CA ARG A 191 26.75 16.59 1.90
C ARG A 191 28.17 16.03 1.89
N CYS A 192 29.00 16.46 0.93
CA CYS A 192 30.40 16.03 0.84
C CYS A 192 31.28 16.75 1.89
N LEU A 193 30.95 18.00 2.21
CA LEU A 193 31.70 18.82 3.18
C LEU A 193 31.32 18.49 4.63
N TRP A 194 30.04 18.22 4.89
CA TRP A 194 29.48 17.92 6.21
C TRP A 194 28.62 16.64 6.16
N PRO A 195 29.24 15.46 6.07
CA PRO A 195 28.50 14.21 5.95
C PRO A 195 27.69 13.90 7.21
N ASN A 196 26.41 13.57 7.03
CA ASN A 196 25.44 13.29 8.11
C ASN A 196 25.11 14.48 9.02
N ASP A 197 25.39 15.71 8.57
CA ASP A 197 24.89 16.93 9.21
C ASP A 197 23.47 17.26 8.69
N ILE A 198 22.98 18.49 8.89
CA ILE A 198 21.67 18.99 8.47
C ILE A 198 21.37 18.82 6.97
N PHE A 199 22.40 18.62 6.13
CA PHE A 199 22.27 18.42 4.68
C PHE A 199 22.01 16.94 4.30
N GLY A 200 22.07 16.03 5.27
CA GLY A 200 21.84 14.60 5.08
C GLY A 200 23.04 13.85 4.49
N ASN A 201 22.76 12.66 3.96
CA ASN A 201 23.70 11.77 3.28
C ASN A 201 23.31 11.61 1.79
N GLU A 202 24.13 10.90 1.00
CA GLU A 202 23.89 10.70 -0.44
C GLU A 202 22.60 9.93 -0.78
N ARG A 203 22.08 9.11 0.15
CA ARG A 203 20.85 8.34 -0.03
C ARG A 203 19.60 9.14 0.35
N ASP A 204 19.77 10.24 1.06
CA ASP A 204 18.65 11.08 1.46
C ASP A 204 18.14 11.88 0.26
N ASP A 205 16.81 12.04 0.19
CA ASP A 205 16.16 12.86 -0.82
C ASP A 205 16.60 14.33 -0.68
N ALA A 206 17.22 14.87 -1.73
CA ALA A 206 17.71 16.25 -1.76
C ALA A 206 16.55 17.27 -1.67
N VAL A 207 15.41 16.98 -2.31
CA VAL A 207 14.21 17.81 -2.23
C VAL A 207 13.69 17.86 -0.81
N GLN A 208 13.54 16.71 -0.13
CA GLN A 208 13.07 16.70 1.26
C GLN A 208 14.03 17.43 2.20
N THR A 209 15.34 17.29 1.98
CA THR A 209 16.35 18.02 2.75
C THR A 209 16.17 19.54 2.60
N LEU A 210 16.03 20.03 1.37
CA LEU A 210 15.83 21.45 1.06
C LEU A 210 14.54 22.00 1.68
N LEU A 211 13.43 21.25 1.59
CA LEU A 211 12.17 21.62 2.24
C LEU A 211 12.34 21.75 3.75
N HIS A 212 13.07 20.83 4.38
CA HIS A 212 13.29 20.85 5.82
C HIS A 212 14.11 22.08 6.25
N ILE A 213 15.19 22.37 5.52
CA ILE A 213 16.05 23.55 5.77
C ILE A 213 15.24 24.84 5.58
N TYR A 214 14.47 24.94 4.50
CA TYR A 214 13.63 26.10 4.21
C TYR A 214 12.57 26.32 5.29
N PHE A 215 11.81 25.27 5.64
CA PHE A 215 10.77 25.34 6.66
C PHE A 215 11.36 25.75 8.02
N ARG A 216 12.45 25.11 8.44
CA ARG A 216 13.13 25.44 9.71
C ARG A 216 13.64 26.87 9.74
N HIS A 217 14.22 27.35 8.64
CA HIS A 217 14.68 28.73 8.55
C HIS A 217 13.52 29.72 8.63
N GLN A 218 12.40 29.44 7.96
CA GLN A 218 11.26 30.35 7.90
C GLN A 218 10.48 30.42 9.21
N THR A 219 10.53 29.37 10.02
CA THR A 219 9.84 29.26 11.30
C THR A 219 10.75 29.60 12.49
N LEU A 220 11.98 30.06 12.24
CA LEU A 220 12.93 30.37 13.29
C LEU A 220 12.38 31.47 14.23
N GLY A 221 12.26 31.15 15.52
CA GLY A 221 11.72 32.07 16.53
C GLY A 221 10.21 32.26 16.48
N GLN A 222 9.49 31.45 15.70
CA GLN A 222 8.03 31.41 15.66
C GLN A 222 7.54 30.04 16.12
N THR A 223 6.44 30.03 16.87
CA THR A 223 5.71 28.82 17.27
C THR A 223 4.37 28.81 16.57
N GLY A 224 3.78 27.63 16.42
CA GLY A 224 2.50 27.44 15.74
C GLY A 224 2.64 27.30 14.23
N CYS A 225 3.77 26.82 13.70
CA CYS A 225 3.91 26.61 12.25
C CYS A 225 3.79 25.12 11.90
N LEU A 226 3.02 24.82 10.85
CA LEU A 226 2.80 23.46 10.36
C LEU A 226 2.80 23.45 8.83
N ALA A 227 3.43 22.44 8.24
CA ALA A 227 3.24 22.10 6.84
C ALA A 227 3.06 20.61 6.65
N VAL A 228 2.18 20.23 5.73
CA VAL A 228 2.00 18.85 5.28
C VAL A 228 2.14 18.83 3.78
N VAL A 229 3.20 18.20 3.31
CA VAL A 229 3.64 18.16 1.91
C VAL A 229 3.49 16.73 1.38
N GLY A 230 3.19 16.58 0.09
CA GLY A 230 2.94 15.29 -0.54
C GLY A 230 1.48 15.12 -0.99
N PRO A 231 1.08 13.91 -1.40
CA PRO A 231 -0.23 13.69 -1.99
C PRO A 231 -1.35 13.94 -0.98
N SER A 232 -1.99 15.11 -1.09
CA SER A 232 -3.24 15.43 -0.40
C SER A 232 -4.40 14.71 -1.08
N ARG A 233 -4.48 13.39 -0.89
CA ARG A 233 -5.58 12.56 -1.41
C ARG A 233 -6.57 12.27 -0.31
N ASP A 234 -7.85 12.46 -0.62
CA ASP A 234 -8.91 11.91 0.21
C ASP A 234 -8.86 10.37 0.14
N LEU A 235 -8.44 9.75 1.23
CA LEU A 235 -8.33 8.29 1.34
C LEU A 235 -9.69 7.62 1.58
N SER A 236 -10.78 8.40 1.73
CA SER A 236 -12.13 7.88 1.98
C SER A 236 -12.59 6.91 0.89
N GLN A 237 -12.38 7.26 -0.38
CA GLN A 237 -12.76 6.43 -1.52
C GLN A 237 -11.99 5.12 -1.55
N ALA A 238 -10.67 5.17 -1.32
CA ALA A 238 -9.84 3.98 -1.25
C ALA A 238 -10.26 3.07 -0.09
N SER A 239 -10.56 3.65 1.08
CA SER A 239 -11.04 2.92 2.26
C SER A 239 -12.38 2.23 2.00
N ALA A 240 -13.34 2.96 1.40
CA ALA A 240 -14.63 2.41 1.02
C ALA A 240 -14.48 1.26 0.01
N ARG A 241 -13.62 1.43 -0.99
CA ARG A 241 -13.37 0.39 -2.00
C ARG A 241 -12.72 -0.86 -1.40
N LEU A 242 -11.75 -0.70 -0.50
CA LEU A 242 -11.14 -1.84 0.20
C LEU A 242 -12.15 -2.58 1.08
N MET A 243 -13.06 -1.85 1.74
CA MET A 243 -14.12 -2.46 2.54
C MET A 243 -15.11 -3.26 1.67
N GLU A 244 -15.49 -2.73 0.50
CA GLU A 244 -16.34 -3.43 -0.46
C GLU A 244 -15.67 -4.73 -0.97
N LEU A 245 -14.40 -4.65 -1.36
CA LEU A 245 -13.63 -5.82 -1.79
C LEU A 245 -13.52 -6.85 -0.67
N ASN A 246 -13.31 -6.42 0.59
CA ASN A 246 -13.30 -7.31 1.74
C ASN A 246 -14.62 -8.08 1.91
N LEU A 247 -15.76 -7.40 1.73
CA LEU A 247 -17.08 -8.02 1.77
C LEU A 247 -17.24 -9.07 0.65
N GLN A 248 -16.88 -8.71 -0.58
CA GLN A 248 -16.97 -9.62 -1.74
C GLN A 248 -16.11 -10.88 -1.57
N ILE A 249 -14.89 -10.74 -1.02
CA ILE A 249 -14.02 -11.88 -0.73
C ILE A 249 -14.64 -12.77 0.33
N ARG A 250 -15.23 -12.18 1.39
CA ARG A 250 -15.92 -12.93 2.45
C ARG A 250 -17.09 -13.74 1.89
N GLU A 251 -17.91 -13.12 1.05
CA GLU A 251 -19.05 -13.79 0.41
C GLU A 251 -18.61 -14.95 -0.49
N ALA A 252 -17.59 -14.74 -1.33
CA ALA A 252 -17.04 -15.78 -2.18
C ALA A 252 -16.46 -16.95 -1.38
N LEU A 253 -15.82 -16.66 -0.24
CA LEU A 253 -15.29 -17.67 0.68
C LEU A 253 -16.40 -18.48 1.35
N CYS A 254 -17.50 -17.84 1.76
CA CYS A 254 -18.66 -18.53 2.32
C CYS A 254 -19.29 -19.48 1.30
N GLN A 255 -19.47 -19.04 0.05
CA GLN A 255 -20.03 -19.87 -1.03
C GLN A 255 -19.15 -21.08 -1.34
N ALA A 256 -17.82 -20.88 -1.39
CA ALA A 256 -16.86 -21.96 -1.60
C ALA A 256 -16.86 -22.97 -0.44
N ALA A 257 -17.13 -22.52 0.80
CA ALA A 257 -17.21 -23.40 1.96
C ALA A 257 -18.51 -24.22 2.02
N THR A 258 -19.62 -23.74 1.43
CA THR A 258 -20.91 -24.43 1.44
C THR A 258 -21.08 -25.44 0.29
N HIS A 259 -20.33 -25.30 -0.81
CA HIS A 259 -20.42 -26.18 -1.98
C HIS A 259 -19.06 -26.70 -2.48
N PRO A 260 -18.36 -27.57 -1.72
CA PRO A 260 -17.11 -28.18 -2.19
C PRO A 260 -17.30 -29.20 -3.33
N HIS A 261 -18.51 -29.48 -3.83
CA HIS A 261 -18.78 -30.62 -4.73
C HIS A 261 -19.28 -30.27 -6.14
N THR A 262 -19.43 -29.00 -6.52
CA THR A 262 -20.07 -28.65 -7.81
C THR A 262 -19.12 -28.47 -9.00
N HIS A 263 -17.80 -28.67 -8.87
CA HIS A 263 -16.89 -28.64 -10.01
C HIS A 263 -16.89 -29.91 -10.90
N GLN A 264 -17.79 -30.87 -10.66
CA GLN A 264 -18.07 -31.97 -11.58
C GLN A 264 -19.38 -31.75 -12.32
N THR A 265 -19.40 -30.92 -13.38
CA THR A 265 -20.26 -31.13 -14.56
C THR A 265 -19.93 -30.10 -15.64
N HIS A 266 -19.00 -30.44 -16.53
CA HIS A 266 -19.11 -30.14 -17.96
C HIS A 266 -18.01 -30.90 -18.71
N ILE A 267 -18.27 -32.17 -19.04
CA ILE A 267 -17.84 -32.86 -20.27
C ILE A 267 -18.69 -34.15 -20.28
N LEU A 268 -19.87 -34.08 -20.88
CA LEU A 268 -20.55 -35.24 -21.46
C LEU A 268 -21.01 -34.78 -22.84
N SER A 269 -20.21 -35.13 -23.85
CA SER A 269 -20.56 -35.02 -25.26
C SER A 269 -21.78 -35.91 -25.57
N PRO A 270 -22.73 -35.48 -26.41
CA PRO A 270 -23.84 -36.33 -26.82
C PRO A 270 -23.38 -37.28 -27.94
N THR A 271 -23.47 -38.59 -27.71
CA THR A 271 -23.35 -39.60 -28.76
C THR A 271 -24.73 -39.78 -29.43
N PRO A 272 -24.83 -39.83 -30.77
CA PRO A 272 -26.11 -40.02 -31.45
C PRO A 272 -26.48 -41.51 -31.48
N THR A 273 -27.69 -41.83 -31.04
CA THR A 273 -28.24 -43.19 -31.03
C THR A 273 -28.55 -43.66 -32.46
N ALA A 274 -27.87 -44.70 -32.92
CA ALA A 274 -28.21 -45.42 -34.15
C ALA A 274 -29.09 -46.63 -33.83
N HIS A 275 -30.18 -46.74 -34.60
CA HIS A 275 -31.11 -47.87 -34.74
C HIS A 275 -30.40 -49.23 -34.81
N ILE A 276 -30.85 -50.22 -34.01
CA ILE A 276 -31.00 -51.62 -34.47
C ILE A 276 -32.28 -52.22 -33.87
N GLN A 277 -33.14 -52.65 -34.79
CA GLN A 277 -34.35 -53.45 -34.64
C GLN A 277 -33.99 -54.92 -34.31
N THR A 278 -34.64 -55.56 -33.33
CA THR A 278 -34.98 -56.99 -33.45
C THR A 278 -36.16 -57.36 -32.56
N GLN A 279 -37.14 -58.00 -33.19
CA GLN A 279 -38.36 -58.58 -32.62
C GLN A 279 -38.03 -59.71 -31.64
N ILE A 280 -38.92 -59.96 -30.68
CA ILE A 280 -39.50 -61.28 -30.39
C ILE A 280 -40.82 -61.08 -29.62
N ASP A 281 -41.87 -61.72 -30.11
CA ASP A 281 -43.24 -61.84 -29.59
C ASP A 281 -43.31 -62.42 -28.17
N THR A 282 -44.31 -62.03 -27.37
CA THR A 282 -45.52 -62.83 -27.09
C THR A 282 -46.40 -62.21 -25.98
N GLN A 283 -47.65 -61.94 -26.38
CA GLN A 283 -48.91 -62.23 -25.69
C GLN A 283 -49.20 -61.78 -24.24
N ASN A 284 -50.36 -61.10 -24.15
CA ASN A 284 -51.50 -61.39 -23.26
C ASN A 284 -51.69 -60.62 -21.94
N THR A 285 -52.74 -59.77 -22.01
CA THR A 285 -53.93 -59.78 -21.14
C THR A 285 -54.06 -58.68 -20.07
N VAL A 286 -54.92 -57.70 -20.41
CA VAL A 286 -56.11 -57.21 -19.68
C VAL A 286 -56.03 -57.17 -18.13
N LEU A 287 -56.15 -55.97 -17.53
CA LEU A 287 -57.30 -55.55 -16.70
C LEU A 287 -57.05 -54.19 -16.02
N SER A 288 -57.86 -53.25 -16.48
CA SER A 288 -58.61 -52.19 -15.81
C SER A 288 -58.46 -51.91 -14.29
N THR A 289 -58.84 -50.65 -14.02
CA THR A 289 -59.62 -50.09 -12.90
C THR A 289 -58.89 -49.51 -11.69
N GLU A 290 -58.90 -48.17 -11.68
CA GLU A 290 -59.56 -47.31 -10.67
C GLU A 290 -59.33 -47.60 -9.18
N LEU A 291 -58.64 -46.66 -8.53
CA LEU A 291 -59.23 -45.71 -7.57
C LEU A 291 -58.31 -44.51 -7.36
#